data_AF-A0A1A2MCE1-F1
#
_entry.id   AF-A0A1A2MCE1-F1
#
_cell.length_a   1.000
_cell.length_b   1.000
_cell.length_c   1.000
_cell.angle_alpha   90.00
_cell.angle_beta   90.00
_cell.angle_gamma   90.00
#
_symmetry.space_group_name_H-M   'P 1'
#
loop_
_entity.id
_entity.type
_entity.pdbx_description
1 polymer ?
#
loop_
_entity_poly.entity_id
_entity_poly.type
_entity_poly.pdbx_seq_one_letter_code
_entity_poly.pdbx_strand_id
1 'polypeptide(L)'
;MDIEPDGRATVTELGRYAGESGIEVRSVTQVSSLLRYLPANATLTEPDLVALAQVTVELDFYFPVARKSRQEQFRWPQTAMGMGVSASLPQGFHVGGGDPLSRSKKAVAALMFASDLPMANIESILMQHMPNRAAAGPVRAVAARTRDVIDAVATICRVRGYQVPDERALSHLGVRLEIGLPPQIGNLALQIGTRLARVHYLALVSKGLTSYEKIQDAGETLKELVGDDLAQEIHLLLQSASNT
;
A
#
# COMPACT_ATOMS: atom_id res chain seq x y z
N MET A 1 -14.33 15.44 -20.30
CA MET A 1 -14.55 15.73 -21.72
C MET A 1 -14.79 17.21 -21.76
N ASP A 2 -13.82 17.95 -22.29
CA ASP A 2 -13.99 19.37 -22.49
C ASP A 2 -14.53 19.53 -23.90
N ILE A 3 -15.56 20.36 -24.05
CA ILE A 3 -16.09 20.72 -25.37
C ILE A 3 -15.42 22.03 -25.72
N GLU A 4 -14.56 22.00 -26.73
CA GLU A 4 -13.96 23.21 -27.24
C GLU A 4 -15.02 24.12 -27.87
N PRO A 5 -14.77 25.44 -27.95
CA PRO A 5 -15.71 26.40 -28.54
C PRO A 5 -16.15 26.05 -29.97
N ASP A 6 -15.40 25.21 -30.68
CA ASP A 6 -15.68 24.72 -32.03
C ASP A 6 -16.52 23.42 -32.08
N GLY A 7 -16.96 22.91 -30.91
CA GLY A 7 -17.76 21.70 -30.78
C GLY A 7 -16.95 20.41 -30.77
N ARG A 8 -15.61 20.46 -30.80
CA ARG A 8 -14.76 19.28 -30.70
C ARG A 8 -14.67 18.84 -29.24
N ALA A 9 -14.81 17.54 -29.02
CA ALA A 9 -14.57 16.96 -27.72
C ALA A 9 -13.08 16.67 -27.53
N THR A 10 -12.45 17.31 -26.55
CA THR A 10 -11.09 17.01 -26.12
C THR A 10 -11.08 16.23 -24.81
N VAL A 11 -10.11 15.34 -24.71
CA VAL A 11 -9.93 14.53 -23.51
C VAL A 11 -9.31 15.42 -22.43
N THR A 12 -9.91 15.45 -21.25
CA THR A 12 -9.33 16.16 -20.10
C THR A 12 -7.99 15.53 -19.75
N GLU A 13 -7.09 16.27 -19.10
CA GLU A 13 -5.80 15.73 -18.65
C GLU A 13 -5.96 14.44 -17.81
N LEU A 14 -6.99 14.39 -16.96
CA LEU A 14 -7.37 13.18 -16.21
C LEU A 14 -7.93 12.05 -17.10
N GLY A 15 -8.64 12.38 -18.17
CA GLY A 15 -9.16 11.40 -19.12
C GLY A 15 -8.05 10.78 -19.98
N ARG A 16 -7.04 11.58 -20.35
CA ARG A 16 -5.84 11.11 -21.06
C ARG A 16 -5.05 10.19 -20.16
N TYR A 17 -4.84 10.61 -18.90
CA TYR A 17 -4.16 9.82 -17.89
C TYR A 17 -4.82 8.44 -17.68
N ALA A 18 -6.15 8.38 -17.58
CA ALA A 18 -6.86 7.10 -17.44
C ALA A 18 -6.55 6.14 -18.60
N GLY A 19 -6.48 6.65 -19.83
CA GLY A 19 -6.14 5.85 -21.01
C GLY A 19 -4.69 5.34 -21.02
N GLU A 20 -3.77 6.06 -20.41
CA GLU A 20 -2.33 5.73 -20.38
C GLU A 20 -1.92 4.87 -19.18
N SER A 21 -2.61 5.00 -18.04
CA SER A 21 -2.26 4.37 -16.76
C SER A 21 -2.90 2.98 -16.54
N GLY A 22 -3.80 2.55 -17.42
CA GLY A 22 -4.44 1.23 -17.34
C GLY A 22 -5.45 1.08 -16.20
N ILE A 23 -5.81 2.17 -15.50
CA ILE A 23 -6.87 2.19 -14.50
C ILE A 23 -8.21 2.64 -15.09
N GLU A 24 -9.29 2.21 -14.47
CA GLU A 24 -10.64 2.59 -14.88
C GLU A 24 -10.88 4.10 -14.70
N VAL A 25 -11.55 4.73 -15.68
CA VAL A 25 -11.96 6.16 -15.59
C VAL A 25 -12.82 6.41 -14.34
N ARG A 26 -13.59 5.41 -13.93
CA ARG A 26 -14.38 5.45 -12.70
C ARG A 26 -13.48 5.57 -11.46
N SER A 27 -12.33 4.89 -11.43
CA SER A 27 -11.34 4.99 -10.35
C SER A 27 -10.80 6.42 -10.24
N VAL A 28 -10.47 7.06 -11.38
CA VAL A 28 -10.05 8.47 -11.41
C VAL A 28 -11.10 9.39 -10.80
N THR A 29 -12.36 9.18 -11.16
CA THR A 29 -13.50 9.97 -10.68
C THR A 29 -13.76 9.75 -9.19
N GLN A 30 -13.65 8.50 -8.71
CA GLN A 30 -13.82 8.14 -7.30
C GLN A 30 -12.71 8.73 -6.42
N VAL A 31 -11.44 8.57 -6.80
CA VAL A 31 -10.30 9.17 -6.09
C VAL A 31 -10.45 10.69 -6.06
N SER A 32 -10.72 11.33 -7.21
CA SER A 32 -10.94 12.78 -7.28
C SER A 32 -12.11 13.24 -6.41
N SER A 33 -13.17 12.43 -6.31
CA SER A 33 -14.34 12.72 -5.47
C SER A 33 -14.03 12.62 -3.99
N LEU A 34 -13.23 11.62 -3.58
CA LEU A 34 -12.79 11.42 -2.20
C LEU A 34 -11.81 12.52 -1.76
N LEU A 35 -10.95 13.00 -2.66
CA LEU A 35 -10.05 14.14 -2.38
C LEU A 35 -10.81 15.40 -1.96
N ARG A 36 -12.07 15.60 -2.37
CA ARG A 36 -12.88 16.77 -1.96
C ARG A 36 -13.16 16.84 -0.46
N TYR A 37 -12.93 15.76 0.28
CA TYR A 37 -13.06 15.72 1.74
C TYR A 37 -11.80 16.24 2.47
N LEU A 38 -10.70 16.47 1.73
CA LEU A 38 -9.46 17.02 2.26
C LEU A 38 -9.36 18.52 1.97
N PRO A 39 -8.61 19.27 2.80
CA PRO A 39 -8.27 20.65 2.48
C PRO A 39 -7.56 20.73 1.12
N ALA A 40 -7.89 21.77 0.34
CA ALA A 40 -7.23 22.00 -0.94
C ALA A 40 -5.71 22.12 -0.75
N ASN A 41 -4.94 21.50 -1.64
CA ASN A 41 -3.47 21.49 -1.63
C ASN A 41 -2.83 20.89 -0.36
N ALA A 42 -3.56 20.06 0.38
CA ALA A 42 -3.00 19.34 1.53
C ALA A 42 -1.82 18.43 1.12
N THR A 43 -0.91 18.22 2.06
CA THR A 43 0.14 17.20 1.92
C THR A 43 -0.40 15.85 2.35
N LEU A 44 -0.38 14.89 1.43
CA LEU A 44 -0.82 13.52 1.64
C LEU A 44 0.36 12.65 2.07
N THR A 45 0.07 11.72 2.98
CA THR A 45 1.03 10.74 3.48
C THR A 45 0.90 9.41 2.73
N GLU A 46 1.85 8.49 2.90
CA GLU A 46 1.73 7.11 2.36
C GLU A 46 0.43 6.42 2.83
N PRO A 47 0.03 6.46 4.11
CA PRO A 47 -1.27 5.96 4.54
C PRO A 47 -2.47 6.58 3.81
N ASP A 48 -2.43 7.87 3.49
CA ASP A 48 -3.49 8.53 2.73
C ASP A 48 -3.60 7.97 1.32
N LEU A 49 -2.48 7.74 0.64
CA LEU A 49 -2.48 7.13 -0.69
C LEU A 49 -3.02 5.69 -0.65
N VAL A 50 -2.63 4.90 0.35
CA VAL A 50 -3.18 3.55 0.55
C VAL A 50 -4.69 3.60 0.79
N ALA A 51 -5.18 4.56 1.58
CA ALA A 51 -6.60 4.74 1.83
C ALA A 51 -7.37 5.17 0.56
N LEU A 52 -6.82 6.11 -0.21
CA LEU A 52 -7.38 6.59 -1.47
C LEU A 52 -7.47 5.47 -2.51
N ALA A 53 -6.48 4.58 -2.57
CA ALA A 53 -6.52 3.42 -3.46
C ALA A 53 -7.76 2.53 -3.21
N GLN A 54 -8.27 2.46 -1.98
CA GLN A 54 -9.39 1.58 -1.65
C GLN A 54 -10.73 1.96 -2.28
N VAL A 55 -10.87 3.17 -2.83
CA VAL A 55 -12.09 3.56 -3.55
C VAL A 55 -12.05 3.24 -5.04
N THR A 56 -10.92 2.78 -5.55
CA THR A 56 -10.73 2.39 -6.96
C THR A 56 -11.51 1.12 -7.29
N VAL A 57 -11.94 0.98 -8.55
CA VAL A 57 -12.67 -0.19 -9.05
C VAL A 57 -11.82 -1.46 -8.99
N GLU A 58 -10.50 -1.33 -9.18
CA GLU A 58 -9.53 -2.42 -9.12
C GLU A 58 -9.51 -3.11 -7.74
N LEU A 59 -9.93 -2.39 -6.70
CA LEU A 59 -10.04 -2.87 -5.33
C LEU A 59 -11.48 -3.23 -4.93
N ASP A 60 -12.49 -3.18 -5.81
CA ASP A 60 -13.89 -3.53 -5.52
C ASP A 60 -14.17 -5.06 -5.54
N PHE A 61 -13.22 -5.86 -5.03
CA PHE A 61 -13.41 -7.31 -4.82
C PHE A 61 -13.81 -7.65 -3.37
N TYR A 62 -14.19 -8.90 -3.11
CA TYR A 62 -14.63 -9.32 -1.77
C TYR A 62 -13.49 -9.29 -0.72
N PHE A 63 -13.77 -8.74 0.45
CA PHE A 63 -12.91 -8.90 1.64
C PHE A 63 -13.77 -9.28 2.86
N PRO A 64 -13.34 -10.26 3.69
CA PRO A 64 -14.13 -10.72 4.83
C PRO A 64 -14.43 -9.61 5.85
N VAL A 65 -15.72 -9.34 6.08
CA VAL A 65 -16.22 -8.36 7.07
C VAL A 65 -17.37 -8.94 7.87
N ALA A 66 -17.37 -8.82 9.21
CA ALA A 66 -18.53 -9.21 10.01
C ALA A 66 -19.55 -8.07 10.03
N ARG A 67 -20.36 -7.98 8.98
CA ARG A 67 -21.35 -6.89 8.78
C ARG A 67 -22.31 -6.69 9.96
N LYS A 68 -22.62 -7.76 10.71
CA LYS A 68 -23.51 -7.73 11.88
C LYS A 68 -22.82 -7.24 13.16
N SER A 69 -21.49 -7.18 13.19
CA SER A 69 -20.73 -6.73 14.36
C SER A 69 -20.67 -5.21 14.42
N ARG A 70 -21.38 -4.60 15.37
CA ARG A 70 -21.25 -3.16 15.66
C ARG A 70 -19.82 -2.79 16.02
N GLN A 71 -19.13 -3.64 16.78
CA GLN A 71 -17.72 -3.41 17.14
C GLN A 71 -16.84 -3.32 15.89
N GLU A 72 -17.07 -4.19 14.90
CA GLU A 72 -16.31 -4.14 13.66
C GLU A 72 -16.59 -2.88 12.83
N GLN A 73 -17.86 -2.44 12.79
CA GLN A 73 -18.28 -1.26 12.04
C GLN A 73 -17.53 0.02 12.45
N PHE A 74 -17.31 0.22 13.75
CA PHE A 74 -16.62 1.42 14.25
C PHE A 74 -15.10 1.27 14.29
N ARG A 75 -14.57 0.05 14.39
CA ARG A 75 -13.14 -0.21 14.60
C ARG A 75 -12.27 0.22 13.43
N TRP A 76 -12.62 -0.16 12.20
CA TRP A 76 -11.69 -0.01 11.07
C TRP A 76 -11.42 1.43 10.67
N PRO A 77 -12.41 2.35 10.63
CA PRO A 77 -12.13 3.77 10.45
C PRO A 77 -11.17 4.32 11.51
N GLN A 78 -11.38 3.98 12.80
CA GLN A 78 -10.52 4.43 13.90
C GLN A 78 -9.11 3.84 13.82
N THR A 79 -9.00 2.57 13.43
CA THR A 79 -7.71 1.90 13.25
C THR A 79 -6.93 2.52 12.10
N ALA A 80 -7.59 2.82 10.97
CA ALA A 80 -6.98 3.51 9.85
C ALA A 80 -6.41 4.88 10.27
N MET A 81 -7.18 5.66 11.03
CA MET A 81 -6.71 6.95 11.57
C MET A 81 -5.52 6.78 12.52
N GLY A 82 -5.55 5.78 13.40
CA GLY A 82 -4.42 5.44 14.28
C GLY A 82 -3.16 4.98 13.53
N MET A 83 -3.30 4.55 12.27
CA MET A 83 -2.20 4.19 11.38
C MET A 83 -1.77 5.35 10.46
N GLY A 84 -2.24 6.57 10.73
CA GLY A 84 -1.82 7.78 10.03
C GLY A 84 -2.68 8.20 8.84
N VAL A 85 -3.83 7.53 8.60
CA VAL A 85 -4.78 7.99 7.57
C VAL A 85 -5.48 9.25 8.05
N SER A 86 -5.53 10.28 7.21
CA SER A 86 -6.23 11.54 7.45
C SER A 86 -7.70 11.31 7.82
N ALA A 87 -8.16 11.95 8.90
CA ALA A 87 -9.46 11.68 9.52
C ALA A 87 -10.68 11.81 8.59
N SER A 88 -10.58 12.65 7.55
CA SER A 88 -11.66 12.86 6.58
C SER A 88 -11.80 11.71 5.57
N LEU A 89 -10.74 10.93 5.31
CA LEU A 89 -10.76 9.89 4.27
C LEU A 89 -11.70 8.72 4.61
N PRO A 90 -11.69 8.15 5.84
CA PRO A 90 -12.59 7.05 6.16
C PRO A 90 -14.08 7.40 6.03
N GLN A 91 -14.45 8.66 6.29
CA GLN A 91 -15.82 9.15 6.12
C GLN A 91 -16.27 9.15 4.65
N GLY A 92 -15.32 9.29 3.73
CA GLY A 92 -15.58 9.32 2.30
C GLY A 92 -15.60 7.94 1.62
N PHE A 93 -15.34 6.82 2.31
CA PHE A 93 -15.23 5.52 1.64
C PHE A 93 -16.49 5.01 0.92
N HIS A 94 -17.66 5.59 1.19
CA HIS A 94 -18.89 5.38 0.40
C HIS A 94 -18.82 5.90 -1.06
N VAL A 95 -17.80 6.69 -1.41
CA VAL A 95 -17.68 7.33 -2.73
C VAL A 95 -17.72 6.28 -3.84
N GLY A 96 -18.60 6.48 -4.81
CA GLY A 96 -18.79 5.54 -5.92
C GLY A 96 -19.56 4.27 -5.55
N GLY A 97 -20.21 4.22 -4.38
CA GLY A 97 -21.17 3.17 -3.99
C GLY A 97 -20.55 1.92 -3.36
N GLY A 98 -19.25 1.92 -3.07
CA GLY A 98 -18.59 0.79 -2.41
C GLY A 98 -18.89 0.71 -0.91
N ASP A 99 -18.67 -0.46 -0.33
CA ASP A 99 -18.91 -0.72 1.09
C ASP A 99 -17.84 -0.05 1.97
N PRO A 100 -18.19 0.98 2.76
CA PRO A 100 -17.23 1.72 3.58
C PRO A 100 -16.51 0.85 4.60
N LEU A 101 -17.20 -0.17 5.13
CA LEU A 101 -16.64 -1.07 6.11
C LEU A 101 -15.53 -1.93 5.49
N SER A 102 -15.82 -2.51 4.32
CA SER A 102 -14.86 -3.31 3.58
C SER A 102 -13.65 -2.48 3.17
N ARG A 103 -13.86 -1.29 2.61
CA ARG A 103 -12.77 -0.39 2.19
C ARG A 103 -11.90 0.07 3.37
N SER A 104 -12.50 0.41 4.51
CA SER A 104 -11.75 0.70 5.74
C SER A 104 -10.89 -0.48 6.17
N LYS A 105 -11.48 -1.68 6.19
CA LYS A 105 -10.76 -2.89 6.62
C LYS A 105 -9.63 -3.24 5.66
N LYS A 106 -9.82 -3.06 4.35
CA LYS A 106 -8.79 -3.24 3.33
C LYS A 106 -7.65 -2.24 3.48
N ALA A 107 -7.94 -0.95 3.72
CA ALA A 107 -6.91 0.05 3.99
C ALA A 107 -6.04 -0.39 5.18
N VAL A 108 -6.67 -0.76 6.29
CA VAL A 108 -5.97 -1.28 7.48
C VAL A 108 -5.18 -2.55 7.18
N ALA A 109 -5.74 -3.48 6.42
CA ALA A 109 -5.07 -4.72 6.03
C ALA A 109 -3.80 -4.45 5.20
N ALA A 110 -3.86 -3.55 4.22
CA ALA A 110 -2.71 -3.14 3.42
C ALA A 110 -1.62 -2.48 4.28
N LEU A 111 -2.02 -1.57 5.19
CA LEU A 111 -1.08 -0.90 6.09
C LEU A 111 -0.41 -1.85 7.08
N MET A 112 -1.17 -2.80 7.64
CA MET A 112 -0.62 -3.85 8.51
C MET A 112 0.30 -4.79 7.73
N PHE A 113 -0.04 -5.07 6.47
CA PHE A 113 0.84 -5.87 5.60
C PHE A 113 2.16 -5.13 5.35
N ALA A 114 2.13 -3.82 5.13
CA ALA A 114 3.31 -2.96 4.97
C ALA A 114 3.93 -2.50 6.30
N SER A 115 3.73 -3.25 7.38
CA SER A 115 4.38 -3.06 8.69
C SER A 115 5.21 -4.28 9.10
N ASP A 116 5.78 -4.23 10.30
CA ASP A 116 6.58 -5.30 10.91
C ASP A 116 5.72 -6.42 11.52
N LEU A 117 4.39 -6.32 11.45
CA LEU A 117 3.50 -7.31 12.03
C LEU A 117 3.63 -8.67 11.30
N PRO A 118 3.78 -9.79 12.04
CA PRO A 118 3.69 -11.12 11.45
C PRO A 118 2.30 -11.38 10.87
N MET A 119 2.22 -12.12 9.76
CA MET A 119 0.93 -12.43 9.10
C MET A 119 -0.08 -13.06 10.05
N ALA A 120 0.35 -13.96 10.95
CA ALA A 120 -0.52 -14.58 11.94
C ALA A 120 -1.17 -13.54 12.89
N ASN A 121 -0.45 -12.48 13.26
CA ASN A 121 -0.97 -11.40 14.08
C ASN A 121 -1.96 -10.54 13.29
N ILE A 122 -1.65 -10.26 12.01
CA ILE A 122 -2.56 -9.55 11.10
C ILE A 122 -3.88 -10.32 10.97
N GLU A 123 -3.83 -11.63 10.74
CA GLU A 123 -5.01 -12.50 10.65
C GLU A 123 -5.82 -12.49 11.95
N SER A 124 -5.15 -12.65 13.10
CA SER A 124 -5.79 -12.59 14.41
C SER A 124 -6.55 -11.27 14.63
N ILE A 125 -5.91 -10.14 14.29
CA ILE A 125 -6.49 -8.80 14.40
C ILE A 125 -7.68 -8.64 13.45
N LEU A 126 -7.52 -8.94 12.17
CA LEU A 126 -8.55 -8.69 11.15
C LEU A 126 -9.75 -9.63 11.29
N MET A 127 -9.53 -10.84 11.77
CA MET A 127 -10.55 -11.90 11.80
C MET A 127 -11.16 -12.14 13.18
N GLN A 128 -10.86 -11.31 14.18
CA GLN A 128 -11.34 -11.47 15.56
C GLN A 128 -12.88 -11.58 15.73
N HIS A 129 -13.66 -11.11 14.76
CA HIS A 129 -15.14 -11.16 14.78
C HIS A 129 -15.72 -12.16 13.78
N MET A 130 -14.87 -12.98 13.16
CA MET A 130 -15.25 -13.91 12.11
C MET A 130 -15.05 -15.36 12.59
N PRO A 131 -15.87 -16.31 12.12
CA PRO A 131 -15.71 -17.71 12.46
C PRO A 131 -14.45 -18.34 11.85
N ASN A 132 -14.06 -17.89 10.65
CA ASN A 132 -12.81 -18.28 9.99
C ASN A 132 -11.73 -17.24 10.29
N ARG A 133 -10.53 -17.69 10.66
CA ARG A 133 -9.37 -16.84 10.96
C ARG A 133 -8.40 -16.65 9.79
N ALA A 134 -8.60 -17.35 8.67
CA ALA A 134 -7.74 -17.21 7.51
C ALA A 134 -8.05 -15.92 6.73
N ALA A 135 -7.05 -15.03 6.65
CA ALA A 135 -7.09 -13.82 5.85
C ALA A 135 -5.79 -13.54 5.08
N ALA A 136 -4.77 -14.39 5.18
CA ALA A 136 -3.49 -14.17 4.50
C ALA A 136 -3.63 -13.96 2.98
N GLY A 137 -4.45 -14.79 2.31
CA GLY A 137 -4.75 -14.64 0.89
C GLY A 137 -5.42 -13.28 0.57
N PRO A 138 -6.57 -12.97 1.18
CA PRO A 138 -7.21 -11.66 1.03
C PRO A 138 -6.30 -10.45 1.36
N VAL A 139 -5.48 -10.51 2.42
CA VAL A 139 -4.55 -9.44 2.79
C VAL A 139 -3.52 -9.22 1.70
N ARG A 140 -2.87 -10.29 1.21
CA ARG A 140 -1.91 -10.19 0.10
C ARG A 140 -2.56 -9.67 -1.18
N ALA A 141 -3.79 -10.10 -1.48
CA ALA A 141 -4.53 -9.62 -2.64
C ALA A 141 -4.81 -8.12 -2.56
N VAL A 142 -5.23 -7.61 -1.40
CA VAL A 142 -5.44 -6.17 -1.19
C VAL A 142 -4.14 -5.39 -1.34
N ALA A 143 -3.05 -5.86 -0.73
CA ALA A 143 -1.77 -5.18 -0.80
C ALA A 143 -1.22 -5.14 -2.23
N ALA A 144 -1.27 -6.27 -2.95
CA ALA A 144 -0.86 -6.36 -4.36
C ALA A 144 -1.69 -5.41 -5.25
N ARG A 145 -3.03 -5.42 -5.12
CA ARG A 145 -3.89 -4.52 -5.91
C ARG A 145 -3.72 -3.06 -5.53
N THR A 146 -3.42 -2.77 -4.27
CA THR A 146 -3.07 -1.41 -3.83
C THR A 146 -1.77 -0.97 -4.48
N ARG A 147 -0.74 -1.83 -4.49
CA ARG A 147 0.52 -1.57 -5.19
C ARG A 147 0.29 -1.30 -6.67
N ASP A 148 -0.57 -2.07 -7.34
CA ASP A 148 -0.81 -1.93 -8.78
C ASP A 148 -1.43 -0.57 -9.17
N VAL A 149 -2.13 0.10 -8.24
CA VAL A 149 -2.79 1.39 -8.51
C VAL A 149 -2.14 2.58 -7.81
N ILE A 150 -1.12 2.37 -6.96
CA ILE A 150 -0.63 3.43 -6.05
C ILE A 150 -0.02 4.62 -6.80
N ASP A 151 0.73 4.36 -7.87
CA ASP A 151 1.35 5.40 -8.70
C ASP A 151 0.26 6.19 -9.46
N ALA A 152 -0.82 5.50 -9.84
CA ALA A 152 -1.96 6.14 -10.48
C ALA A 152 -2.74 7.03 -9.51
N VAL A 153 -2.96 6.56 -8.29
CA VAL A 153 -3.56 7.36 -7.22
C VAL A 153 -2.70 8.57 -6.91
N ALA A 154 -1.39 8.41 -6.78
CA ALA A 154 -0.46 9.52 -6.53
C ALA A 154 -0.50 10.55 -7.66
N THR A 155 -0.55 10.11 -8.91
CA THR A 155 -0.65 10.99 -10.07
C THR A 155 -1.97 11.78 -10.09
N ILE A 156 -3.11 11.12 -9.82
CA ILE A 156 -4.40 11.81 -9.69
C ILE A 156 -4.32 12.88 -8.61
N CYS A 157 -3.72 12.59 -7.46
CA CYS A 157 -3.56 13.55 -6.37
C CYS A 157 -2.74 14.77 -6.81
N ARG A 158 -1.61 14.56 -7.50
CA ARG A 158 -0.75 15.63 -8.04
C ARG A 158 -1.50 16.52 -9.04
N VAL A 159 -2.21 15.91 -10.00
CA VAL A 159 -3.02 16.64 -10.99
C VAL A 159 -4.12 17.48 -10.31
N ARG A 160 -4.61 17.04 -9.14
CA ARG A 160 -5.59 17.77 -8.34
C ARG A 160 -4.97 18.80 -7.38
N GLY A 161 -3.66 19.04 -7.46
CA GLY A 161 -2.94 20.06 -6.69
C GLY A 161 -2.44 19.62 -5.31
N TYR A 162 -2.58 18.33 -4.96
CA TYR A 162 -2.10 17.82 -3.68
C TYR A 162 -0.60 17.53 -3.73
N GLN A 163 0.08 17.77 -2.60
CA GLN A 163 1.45 17.30 -2.42
C GLN A 163 1.39 15.83 -2.00
N VAL A 164 2.22 14.99 -2.60
CA VAL A 164 2.30 13.55 -2.31
C VAL A 164 3.76 13.18 -2.07
N PRO A 165 4.05 11.99 -1.48
CA PRO A 165 5.41 11.49 -1.39
C PRO A 165 6.13 11.50 -2.75
N ASP A 166 7.44 11.72 -2.70
CA ASP A 166 8.28 11.72 -3.91
C ASP A 166 8.38 10.33 -4.54
N GLU A 167 8.97 10.24 -5.74
CA GLU A 167 9.09 8.98 -6.48
C GLU A 167 9.89 7.92 -5.72
N ARG A 168 10.86 8.35 -4.89
CA ARG A 168 11.63 7.43 -4.07
C ARG A 168 10.73 6.82 -2.99
N ALA A 169 9.97 7.63 -2.26
CA ALA A 169 9.03 7.16 -1.25
C ALA A 169 7.93 6.27 -1.84
N LEU A 170 7.40 6.62 -3.02
CA LEU A 170 6.45 5.76 -3.74
C LEU A 170 7.05 4.42 -4.13
N SER A 171 8.28 4.40 -4.63
CA SER A 171 9.00 3.16 -4.95
C SER A 171 9.18 2.28 -3.71
N HIS A 172 9.55 2.89 -2.57
CA HIS A 172 9.63 2.18 -1.29
C HIS A 172 8.27 1.61 -0.84
N LEU A 173 7.21 2.41 -0.93
CA LEU A 173 5.86 1.98 -0.59
C LEU A 173 5.41 0.81 -1.49
N GLY A 174 5.69 0.88 -2.79
CA GLY A 174 5.39 -0.18 -3.76
C GLY A 174 6.01 -1.51 -3.36
N VAL A 175 7.32 -1.53 -3.08
CA VAL A 175 8.03 -2.75 -2.63
C VAL A 175 7.49 -3.25 -1.29
N ARG A 176 7.17 -2.34 -0.37
CA ARG A 176 6.60 -2.71 0.94
C ARG A 176 5.21 -3.31 0.83
N LEU A 177 4.39 -2.87 -0.12
CA LEU A 177 3.07 -3.45 -0.40
C LEU A 177 3.18 -4.77 -1.18
N GLU A 178 4.21 -4.92 -2.00
CA GLU A 178 4.47 -6.15 -2.77
C GLU A 178 4.94 -7.30 -1.86
N ILE A 179 5.95 -7.06 -1.04
CA ILE A 179 6.56 -8.09 -0.19
C ILE A 179 5.90 -8.13 1.20
N GLY A 180 5.40 -6.99 1.65
CA GLY A 180 4.80 -6.82 2.97
C GLY A 180 5.83 -6.53 4.04
N LEU A 181 6.41 -5.32 3.97
CA LEU A 181 7.59 -4.95 4.76
C LEU A 181 7.40 -3.61 5.49
N PRO A 182 8.01 -3.43 6.67
CA PRO A 182 7.99 -2.16 7.37
C PRO A 182 8.86 -1.10 6.66
N PRO A 183 8.66 0.21 6.96
CA PRO A 183 9.45 1.30 6.37
C PRO A 183 10.97 1.13 6.53
N GLN A 184 11.43 0.69 7.71
CA GLN A 184 12.86 0.66 8.03
C GLN A 184 13.72 -0.25 7.15
N ILE A 185 13.15 -1.23 6.44
CA ILE A 185 13.88 -2.17 5.58
C ILE A 185 13.78 -1.80 4.09
N GLY A 186 13.10 -0.69 3.76
CA GLY A 186 12.73 -0.34 2.38
C GLY A 186 13.91 -0.18 1.42
N ASN A 187 15.03 0.42 1.85
CA ASN A 187 16.23 0.58 0.99
C ASN A 187 16.83 -0.76 0.59
N LEU A 188 16.94 -1.68 1.55
CA LEU A 188 17.43 -3.02 1.29
C LEU A 188 16.47 -3.79 0.38
N ALA A 189 15.17 -3.66 0.63
CA ALA A 189 14.14 -4.33 -0.15
C ALA A 189 14.09 -3.87 -1.61
N LEU A 190 14.37 -2.60 -1.90
CA LEU A 190 14.45 -2.11 -3.28
C LEU A 190 15.54 -2.81 -4.11
N GLN A 191 16.66 -3.16 -3.48
CA GLN A 191 17.79 -3.80 -4.18
C GLN A 191 17.62 -5.32 -4.29
N ILE A 192 17.20 -5.96 -3.21
CA ILE A 192 17.09 -7.41 -3.14
C ILE A 192 15.77 -7.90 -3.76
N GLY A 193 14.68 -7.16 -3.55
CA GLY A 193 13.35 -7.48 -4.07
C GLY A 193 12.80 -8.81 -3.55
N THR A 194 12.08 -9.52 -4.41
CA THR A 194 11.39 -10.78 -4.07
C THR A 194 12.31 -11.98 -3.92
N ARG A 195 13.63 -11.82 -4.09
CA ARG A 195 14.62 -12.89 -3.83
C ARG A 195 14.60 -13.35 -2.38
N LEU A 196 14.26 -12.45 -1.47
CA LEU A 196 13.95 -12.80 -0.08
C LEU A 196 12.44 -12.79 0.15
N ALA A 197 11.97 -13.87 0.76
CA ALA A 197 10.62 -13.92 1.29
C ALA A 197 10.46 -12.95 2.47
N ARG A 198 9.21 -12.48 2.70
CA ARG A 198 8.84 -11.63 3.84
C ARG A 198 9.43 -12.11 5.17
N VAL A 199 9.40 -13.42 5.43
CA VAL A 199 9.89 -14.01 6.69
C VAL A 199 11.37 -13.72 6.92
N HIS A 200 12.19 -13.77 5.87
CA HIS A 200 13.62 -13.46 5.96
C HIS A 200 13.84 -11.98 6.27
N TYR A 201 13.13 -11.09 5.57
CA TYR A 201 13.20 -9.65 5.87
C TYR A 201 12.77 -9.31 7.28
N LEU A 202 11.69 -9.89 7.79
CA LEU A 202 11.26 -9.66 9.16
C LEU A 202 12.26 -10.22 10.18
N ALA A 203 12.93 -11.33 9.86
CA ALA A 203 14.02 -11.85 10.68
C ALA A 203 15.22 -10.88 10.72
N LEU A 204 15.60 -10.29 9.58
CA LEU A 204 16.63 -9.24 9.52
C LEU A 204 16.25 -8.01 10.37
N VAL A 205 15.00 -7.53 10.24
CA VAL A 205 14.47 -6.42 11.04
C VAL A 205 14.53 -6.74 12.53
N SER A 206 14.20 -7.97 12.94
CA SER A 206 14.23 -8.38 14.36
C SER A 206 15.64 -8.35 14.97
N LYS A 207 16.67 -8.43 14.13
CA LYS A 207 18.09 -8.32 14.51
C LYS A 207 18.68 -6.93 14.23
N GLY A 208 17.87 -5.97 13.80
CA GLY A 208 18.31 -4.61 13.48
C GLY A 208 19.15 -4.50 12.21
N LEU A 209 19.18 -5.55 11.36
CA LEU A 209 19.93 -5.62 10.10
C LEU A 209 19.13 -4.94 8.99
N THR A 210 19.00 -3.61 9.08
CA THR A 210 18.10 -2.81 8.23
C THR A 210 18.79 -2.01 7.13
N SER A 211 20.12 -2.11 7.02
CA SER A 211 20.91 -1.40 6.01
C SER A 211 21.94 -2.33 5.40
N TYR A 212 22.52 -1.89 4.28
CA TYR A 212 23.54 -2.65 3.57
C TYR A 212 24.77 -2.89 4.46
N GLU A 213 25.27 -1.84 5.11
CA GLU A 213 26.47 -1.87 5.93
C GLU A 213 26.33 -2.90 7.04
N LYS A 214 25.16 -2.89 7.71
CA LYS A 214 24.88 -3.85 8.78
C LYS A 214 24.82 -5.30 8.28
N ILE A 215 24.40 -5.53 7.04
CA ILE A 215 24.35 -6.87 6.46
C ILE A 215 25.74 -7.36 6.07
N GLN A 216 26.59 -6.50 5.53
CA GLN A 216 27.99 -6.84 5.27
C GLN A 216 28.72 -7.27 6.55
N ASP A 217 28.46 -6.56 7.65
CA ASP A 217 29.10 -6.83 8.94
C ASP A 217 28.47 -8.02 9.70
N ALA A 218 27.30 -8.51 9.28
CA ALA A 218 26.55 -9.51 10.02
C ALA A 218 27.18 -10.91 9.98
N GLY A 219 27.97 -11.24 8.96
CA GLY A 219 28.70 -12.50 8.84
C GLY A 219 27.85 -13.74 9.11
N GLU A 220 28.18 -14.49 10.16
CA GLU A 220 27.44 -15.69 10.59
C GLU A 220 25.99 -15.41 11.00
N THR A 221 25.70 -14.24 11.57
CA THR A 221 24.33 -13.87 11.95
C THR A 221 23.42 -13.83 10.73
N LEU A 222 23.92 -13.40 9.57
CA LEU A 222 23.13 -13.39 8.34
C LEU A 222 22.80 -14.83 7.90
N LYS A 223 23.80 -15.72 7.90
CA LYS A 223 23.64 -17.13 7.54
C LYS A 223 22.65 -17.85 8.43
N GLU A 224 22.69 -17.60 9.74
CA GLU A 224 21.71 -18.17 10.68
C GLU A 224 20.26 -17.74 10.39
N LEU A 225 20.06 -16.54 9.84
CA LEU A 225 18.73 -15.98 9.58
C LEU A 225 18.13 -16.40 8.23
N VAL A 226 18.97 -16.52 7.19
CA VAL A 226 18.50 -16.75 5.82
C VAL A 226 19.03 -18.04 5.17
N GLY A 227 20.00 -18.71 5.81
CA GLY A 227 20.73 -19.85 5.25
C GLY A 227 21.95 -19.44 4.44
N ASP A 228 22.90 -20.36 4.28
CA ASP A 228 24.21 -20.11 3.65
C ASP A 228 24.08 -19.63 2.20
N ASP A 229 23.28 -20.32 1.39
CA ASP A 229 23.12 -20.03 -0.04
C ASP A 229 22.54 -18.62 -0.25
N LEU A 230 21.47 -18.28 0.48
CA LEU A 230 20.83 -16.97 0.39
C LEU A 230 21.74 -15.87 0.95
N ALA A 231 22.50 -16.12 2.02
CA ALA A 231 23.45 -15.16 2.54
C ALA A 231 24.56 -14.85 1.53
N GLN A 232 25.03 -15.85 0.79
CA GLN A 232 26.00 -15.65 -0.29
C GLN A 232 25.41 -14.86 -1.46
N GLU A 233 24.18 -15.18 -1.88
CA GLU A 233 23.48 -14.45 -2.95
C GLU A 233 23.27 -12.97 -2.60
N ILE A 234 22.83 -12.68 -1.38
CA ILE A 234 22.66 -11.31 -0.88
C ILE A 234 23.97 -10.53 -0.98
N HIS A 235 25.09 -11.10 -0.52
CA HIS A 235 26.39 -10.43 -0.59
C HIS A 235 26.81 -10.10 -2.03
N LEU A 236 26.65 -11.06 -2.96
CA LEU A 236 26.99 -10.86 -4.37
C LEU A 236 26.15 -9.75 -5.01
N LEU A 237 24.84 -9.74 -4.73
CA LEU A 237 23.92 -8.73 -5.24
C LEU A 237 24.31 -7.32 -4.77
N LEU A 238 24.60 -7.18 -3.49
CA LEU A 238 24.88 -5.86 -2.93
C LEU A 238 26.28 -5.33 -3.33
N GLN A 239 27.26 -6.22 -3.56
CA GLN A 239 28.54 -5.86 -4.15
C GLN A 239 28.39 -5.35 -5.59
N SER A 240 27.53 -5.99 -6.40
CA SER A 240 27.27 -5.53 -7.78
C SER A 240 26.59 -4.16 -7.83
N ALA A 241 25.70 -3.88 -6.88
CA ALA A 241 25.02 -2.59 -6.77
C ALA A 241 25.93 -1.46 -6.26
N SER A 242 27.06 -1.77 -5.61
CA SER A 242 28.02 -0.77 -5.11
C SER A 242 29.00 -0.30 -6.20
N ASN A 243 29.09 -1.02 -7.32
CA ASN A 243 30.01 -0.75 -8.43
C ASN A 243 29.36 -0.03 -9.62
N THR A 244 28.10 0.41 -9.47
CA THR A 244 27.31 1.13 -10.51
C THR A 244 26.90 2.49 -9.96
#